data_AF-A0A392RTU2-F1
#
_entry.id   AF-A0A392RTU2-F1
#
_cell.length_a   1.000
_cell.length_b   1.000
_cell.length_c   1.000
_cell.angle_alpha   90.00
_cell.angle_beta   90.00
_cell.angle_gamma   90.00
#
_symmetry.space_group_name_H-M   'P 1'
#
loop_
_entity.id
_entity.type
_entity.pdbx_description
1 polymer ?
#
loop_
_entity_poly.entity_id
_entity_poly.type
_entity_poly.pdbx_seq_one_letter_code
_entity_poly.pdbx_strand_id
1 'polypeptide(L)' 'MQQGFARMDDEVQRWNSSSQTVTCRCELQTPHCDAVGSTAVVAVVTPDKIIVSNCGDSRAVLCRNGVAIPLSSDHKVI' A
#
# COMPACT_ATOMS: atom_id res chain seq x y z
N MET A 1 6.04 -8.64 -5.74
CA MET A 1 5.76 -7.34 -5.11
C MET A 1 5.08 -6.33 -6.05
N GLN A 2 5.42 -6.28 -7.35
CA GLN A 2 4.91 -5.28 -8.30
C GLN A 2 3.41 -5.35 -8.65
N GLN A 3 2.73 -6.49 -8.47
CA GLN A 3 1.35 -6.65 -8.96
C GLN A 3 0.27 -6.05 -8.03
N GLY A 4 0.52 -5.95 -6.72
CA GLY A 4 -0.49 -5.48 -5.76
C GLY A 4 -0.81 -4.00 -5.92
N PHE A 5 0.23 -3.18 -6.09
CA PHE A 5 0.10 -1.73 -6.27
C PHE A 5 -0.39 -1.36 -7.67
N ALA A 6 -0.01 -2.10 -8.71
CA ALA A 6 -0.47 -1.82 -10.07
C ALA A 6 -2.01 -1.80 -10.18
N ARG A 7 -2.70 -2.79 -9.59
CA ARG A 7 -4.17 -2.81 -9.58
C ARG A 7 -4.78 -1.65 -8.78
N MET A 8 -4.11 -1.24 -7.71
CA MET A 8 -4.53 -0.10 -6.90
C MET A 8 -4.41 1.20 -7.70
N ASP A 9 -3.28 1.39 -8.38
CA ASP A 9 -3.02 2.55 -9.23
C ASP A 9 -4.06 2.65 -10.36
N ASP A 10 -4.37 1.53 -11.03
CA ASP A 10 -5.42 1.48 -12.06
C ASP A 10 -6.79 1.93 -11.53
N GLU A 11 -7.16 1.50 -10.31
CA GLU A 11 -8.43 1.87 -9.71
C GLU A 11 -8.42 3.32 -9.20
N VAL A 12 -7.30 3.85 -8.70
CA VAL A 12 -7.20 5.26 -8.27
C VAL A 12 -7.19 6.22 -9.47
N GLN A 13 -6.45 5.90 -10.53
CA GLN A 13 -6.36 6.75 -11.74
C GLN A 13 -7.72 6.89 -12.44
N ARG A 14 -8.55 5.85 -12.41
CA ARG A 14 -9.94 5.93 -12.93
C ARG A 14 -10.80 6.95 -12.19
N TRP A 15 -10.47 7.25 -10.94
CA TRP A 15 -11.24 8.16 -10.09
C TRP A 15 -10.67 9.59 -10.09
N ASN A 16 -9.42 9.79 -10.51
CA ASN A 16 -8.76 11.10 -10.48
C ASN A 16 -7.87 11.34 -11.70
N SER A 17 -8.18 12.36 -12.50
CA SER A 17 -7.39 12.79 -13.66
C SER A 17 -6.17 13.66 -13.31
N SER A 18 -6.00 14.04 -12.04
CA SER A 18 -4.89 14.90 -11.62
C SER A 18 -3.69 14.08 -11.13
N SER A 19 -2.67 13.97 -11.98
CA SER A 19 -1.35 13.48 -11.57
C SER A 19 -0.65 14.55 -10.73
N GLN A 20 -0.79 14.49 -9.40
CA GLN A 20 0.10 15.24 -8.52
C GLN A 20 1.41 14.48 -8.34
N THR A 21 2.51 15.06 -8.79
CA THR A 21 3.85 14.56 -8.48
C THR A 21 4.15 14.84 -7.01
N VAL A 22 4.15 13.80 -6.19
CA VAL A 22 4.59 13.88 -4.80
C VAL A 22 6.10 13.75 -4.77
N THR A 23 6.80 14.81 -4.37
CA THR A 23 8.24 14.73 -4.10
C THR A 23 8.46 14.19 -2.69
N CYS A 24 9.32 13.18 -2.56
CA CYS A 24 9.67 12.64 -1.26
C CYS A 24 10.71 13.54 -0.59
N ARG A 25 10.62 13.75 0.73
CA ARG A 25 11.63 14.53 1.49
C ARG A 25 13.01 13.86 1.55
N CYS A 26 13.15 12.68 0.95
CA CYS A 26 14.39 11.90 0.91
C CYS A 26 15.44 12.48 -0.05
N GLU A 27 15.08 13.45 -0.89
CA GLU A 27 15.99 14.08 -1.87
C GLU A 27 17.15 14.87 -1.24
N LEU A 28 17.13 15.13 0.08
CA LEU A 28 18.34 15.48 0.83
C LEU A 28 19.13 14.21 1.15
N GLN A 29 19.80 13.66 0.14
CA GLN A 29 20.71 12.51 0.26
C GLN A 29 21.85 12.82 1.24
N THR A 30 21.65 12.48 2.51
CA THR A 30 22.78 12.27 3.42
C THR A 30 23.30 10.84 3.24
N PRO A 31 24.61 10.58 3.32
CA PRO A 31 25.23 9.29 2.98
C PRO A 31 24.80 8.10 3.86
N HIS A 32 23.86 8.29 4.79
CA HIS A 32 23.40 7.25 5.71
C HIS A 32 22.01 6.66 5.35
N CYS A 33 21.37 7.14 4.28
CA CYS A 33 19.98 6.76 3.95
C CYS A 33 19.84 5.43 3.18
N ASP A 34 20.91 4.84 2.66
CA ASP A 34 20.81 3.63 1.81
C ASP A 34 20.39 2.37 2.59
N ALA A 35 20.44 2.42 3.93
CA ALA A 35 20.03 1.33 4.81
C ALA A 35 18.63 1.52 5.42
N VAL A 36 17.91 2.58 5.08
CA VAL A 36 16.54 2.79 5.58
C VAL A 36 15.50 2.26 4.59
N GLY A 37 14.49 1.60 5.13
CA GLY A 37 13.33 1.11 4.38
C GLY A 37 12.06 1.31 5.20
N SER A 38 10.92 1.22 4.53
CA SER A 38 9.61 1.24 5.17
C SER A 38 8.77 0.08 4.68
N THR A 39 7.88 -0.40 5.54
CA THR A 39 6.75 -1.22 5.08
C THR A 39 5.68 -0.30 4.49
N ALA A 40 4.76 -0.87 3.72
CA ALA A 40 3.58 -0.18 3.23
C ALA A 40 2.40 -1.14 3.13
N VAL A 41 1.31 -0.84 3.84
CA VAL A 41 0.01 -1.46 3.62
C VAL A 41 -0.99 -0.35 3.28
N VAL A 42 -1.68 -0.49 2.17
CA VAL A 42 -2.58 0.55 1.63
C VAL A 42 -3.94 -0.07 1.32
N ALA A 43 -5.02 0.66 1.61
CA ALA A 43 -6.38 0.28 1.28
C ALA A 43 -7.06 1.41 0.49
N VAL A 44 -7.52 1.10 -0.72
CA VAL A 44 -8.40 1.97 -1.51
C VAL A 44 -9.82 1.47 -1.35
N VAL A 45 -10.69 2.36 -0.88
CA VAL A 45 -12.10 2.07 -0.62
C VAL A 45 -12.95 2.82 -1.64
N THR A 46 -13.68 2.08 -2.45
CA THR A 46 -14.72 2.59 -3.35
C THR A 46 -16.10 2.23 -2.79
N PRO A 47 -17.20 2.73 -3.36
CA PRO A 47 -18.55 2.36 -2.95
C PRO A 47 -18.82 0.84 -3.02
N ASP A 48 -18.13 0.13 -3.92
CA ASP A 48 -18.37 -1.28 -4.23
C ASP A 48 -17.20 -2.23 -3.91
N LYS A 49 -16.00 -1.71 -3.67
CA LYS A 49 -14.78 -2.52 -3.49
C LYS A 49 -13.87 -1.98 -2.39
N ILE A 50 -13.13 -2.89 -1.78
CA ILE A 50 -11.96 -2.58 -0.94
C ILE A 50 -10.76 -3.28 -1.58
N ILE A 51 -9.78 -2.52 -2.02
CA ILE A 51 -8.56 -3.01 -2.68
C ILE A 51 -7.40 -2.79 -1.72
N VAL A 52 -6.73 -3.88 -1.33
CA VAL A 52 -5.58 -3.83 -0.41
C VAL A 52 -4.31 -4.25 -1.12
N SER A 53 -3.23 -3.49 -0.91
CA SER A 53 -1.89 -3.86 -1.33
C SER A 53 -0.96 -3.81 -0.12
N ASN A 54 -0.11 -4.82 0.04
CA ASN A 54 0.84 -4.94 1.14
C ASN A 54 2.27 -5.13 0.64
N CYS A 55 3.21 -4.52 1.34
CA CYS A 55 4.65 -4.58 1.13
C CYS A 55 5.33 -4.59 2.50
N GLY A 56 5.76 -5.77 2.93
CA GLY A 56 6.44 -5.96 4.20
C GLY A 56 5.60 -6.76 5.18
N ASP A 57 5.87 -6.61 6.47
CA ASP A 57 5.24 -7.35 7.55
C ASP A 57 4.12 -6.60 8.28
N SER A 58 3.67 -5.47 7.72
CA SER A 58 2.40 -4.85 8.09
C SER A 58 1.20 -5.72 7.66
N ARG A 59 0.03 -5.49 8.28
CA ARG A 59 -1.19 -6.29 8.02
C ARG A 59 -2.47 -5.45 7.98
N ALA A 60 -3.32 -5.74 7.00
CA ALA A 60 -4.70 -5.25 6.92
C ALA A 60 -5.70 -6.36 7.29
N VAL A 61 -6.66 -6.01 8.15
CA VAL A 61 -7.73 -6.91 8.61
C VAL A 61 -9.06 -6.16 8.54
N LEU A 62 -10.08 -6.80 7.95
CA LEU A 62 -11.45 -6.30 7.92
C LEU A 62 -12.27 -6.96 9.01
N CYS A 63 -12.97 -6.17 9.82
CA CYS A 63 -14.02 -6.70 10.67
C CYS A 63 -15.36 -6.71 9.92
N ARG A 64 -16.00 -7.88 9.83
CA ARG A 64 -17.35 -8.02 9.27
C ARG A 64 -18.18 -8.92 10.18
N ASN A 65 -19.26 -8.39 10.73
CA ASN A 65 -20.14 -9.07 11.69
C ASN A 65 -19.38 -9.64 12.90
N GLY A 66 -18.43 -8.87 13.44
CA GLY A 66 -17.60 -9.29 14.58
C GLY A 66 -16.50 -10.30 14.24
N VAL A 67 -16.40 -10.74 12.98
CA VAL A 67 -15.37 -11.68 12.52
C VAL A 67 -14.22 -10.90 11.87
N ALA A 68 -13.00 -11.22 12.28
CA ALA A 68 -11.78 -10.70 11.66
C ALA A 68 -11.44 -11.48 10.39
N ILE A 69 -11.33 -10.78 9.27
CA ILE A 69 -11.04 -11.34 7.94
C ILE A 69 -9.73 -10.73 7.45
N PRO A 70 -8.65 -11.52 7.25
CA PRO A 70 -7.39 -11.00 6.76
C PRO A 70 -7.54 -10.53 5.31
N LEU A 71 -7.09 -9.30 5.01
CA LEU A 71 -7.08 -8.74 3.66
C LEU A 71 -5.68 -8.71 3.04
N SER A 72 -4.64 -8.94 3.83
CA SER A 72 -3.26 -9.06 3.37
C SER A 72 -2.55 -10.25 4.02
N SER A 73 -1.43 -10.66 3.41
CA SER A 73 -0.49 -11.62 3.99
C SER A 73 0.83 -10.90 4.28
N ASP A 74 1.44 -11.20 5.42
CA ASP A 74 2.71 -10.60 5.82
C ASP A 74 3.85 -11.21 4.99
N HIS A 75 4.74 -10.37 4.48
CA HIS A 75 5.93 -10.81 3.74
C HIS A 75 7.05 -11.17 4.72
N LYS A 76 6.96 -12.35 5.34
CA LYS A 76 8.01 -12.92 6.19
C LYS A 76 8.81 -13.98 5.41
N VAL A 77 10.08 -14.16 5.76
CA VAL A 77 10.85 -15.34 5.32
C VAL A 77 10.32 -16.53 6.10
N ILE A 78 9.92 -17.58 5.38
CA ILE A 78 9.38 -18.83 5.94
C ILE A 78 10.54 -19.76 6.26
#